data_AF-J9G6B8-F1
#
_entry.id   AF-J9G6B8-F1
#
_cell.length_a   1.000
_cell.length_b   1.000
_cell.length_c   1.000
_cell.angle_alpha   90.00
_cell.angle_beta   90.00
_cell.angle_gamma   90.00
#
_symmetry.space_group_name_H-M   'P 1'
#
loop_
_entity.id
_entity.type
_entity.pdbx_description
1 polymer ?
#
loop_
_entity_poly.entity_id
_entity_poly.type
_entity_poly.pdbx_seq_one_letter_code
_entity_poly.pdbx_strand_id
1 'polypeptide(L)'
;MQQIIPEKGRYSKPSYDITTGPGTEGFTDDSTDNTYGYYTIMGTTTVTLEEMTDLYEMQRAEYPQSLKDGGAETIEDFCRIILEEAEDEGVRAEVVYVQAMLETGWLQFGGDAVESQFNFSGLGTTGGGVQGNSYPDVRTGIRAQVQHLKAYASTEELSGNCVDSRF
;
A
#
# COMPACT_ATOMS: atom_id res chain seq x y z
N MET A 1 19.49 -3.81 -22.06
CA MET A 1 18.65 -3.28 -20.96
C MET A 1 18.52 -1.78 -21.21
N GLN A 2 17.44 -1.36 -21.87
CA GLN A 2 17.30 0.01 -22.36
C GLN A 2 16.96 0.92 -21.16
N GLN A 3 17.82 1.89 -20.89
CA GLN A 3 17.59 2.98 -19.95
C GLN A 3 16.41 3.83 -20.41
N ILE A 4 15.45 4.11 -19.51
CA ILE A 4 14.50 5.20 -19.68
C ILE A 4 15.02 6.36 -18.80
N ILE A 5 15.61 7.36 -19.46
CA ILE A 5 15.93 8.66 -18.87
C ILE A 5 14.65 9.51 -18.97
N PRO A 6 14.17 10.16 -17.90
CA PRO A 6 12.93 10.90 -17.95
C PRO A 6 13.12 12.30 -18.53
N GLU A 7 12.53 12.57 -19.69
CA GLU A 7 12.23 13.95 -20.12
C GLU A 7 10.85 14.36 -19.60
N LYS A 8 10.87 15.36 -18.70
CA LYS A 8 9.77 16.27 -18.32
C LYS A 8 8.33 15.73 -18.40
N GLY A 9 7.87 15.15 -17.29
CA GLY A 9 6.49 15.34 -16.79
C GLY A 9 5.35 14.78 -17.64
N ARG A 10 5.61 13.80 -18.50
CA ARG A 10 4.55 13.04 -19.20
C ARG A 10 4.78 11.55 -18.95
N TYR A 11 4.06 10.99 -17.98
CA TYR A 11 4.01 9.55 -17.80
C TYR A 11 2.96 9.01 -18.78
N SER A 12 3.41 8.32 -19.83
CA SER A 12 2.51 7.52 -20.67
C SER A 12 2.10 6.28 -19.87
N LYS A 13 0.82 5.91 -19.91
CA LYS A 13 0.31 4.67 -19.29
C LYS A 13 1.14 3.50 -19.83
N PRO A 14 1.79 2.68 -18.99
CA PRO A 14 2.30 1.39 -19.45
C PRO A 14 1.10 0.54 -19.85
N SER A 15 1.05 0.02 -21.07
CA SER A 15 0.10 -1.04 -21.38
C SER A 15 0.66 -2.35 -20.83
N TYR A 16 0.03 -2.89 -19.79
CA TYR A 16 0.27 -4.27 -19.40
C TYR A 16 -0.74 -5.15 -20.15
N ASP A 17 -0.24 -6.01 -21.04
CA ASP A 17 -1.02 -7.16 -21.50
C ASP A 17 -1.08 -8.14 -20.32
N ILE A 18 -2.19 -8.14 -19.58
CA ILE A 18 -2.46 -9.15 -18.55
C ILE A 18 -2.77 -10.45 -19.27
N THR A 19 -1.74 -11.23 -19.60
CA THR A 19 -1.91 -12.60 -20.10
C THR A 19 -2.17 -13.53 -18.92
N THR A 20 -3.45 -13.66 -18.58
CA THR A 20 -4.12 -14.81 -17.95
C THR A 20 -3.32 -15.65 -16.96
N GLY A 21 -3.53 -15.38 -15.66
CA GLY A 21 -3.37 -16.37 -14.58
C GLY A 21 -4.75 -16.91 -14.14
N PRO A 22 -4.83 -18.04 -13.43
CA PRO A 22 -6.11 -18.54 -12.91
C PRO A 22 -6.76 -17.48 -11.99
N GLY A 23 -7.90 -16.94 -12.41
CA GLY A 23 -8.63 -15.86 -11.71
C GLY A 23 -8.70 -14.52 -12.46
N THR A 24 -8.00 -14.36 -13.60
CA THR A 24 -7.99 -13.09 -14.36
C THR A 24 -8.85 -13.12 -15.63
N GLU A 25 -9.64 -14.17 -15.86
CA GLU A 25 -10.57 -14.20 -17.00
C GLU A 25 -11.69 -13.17 -16.79
N GLY A 26 -11.71 -12.13 -17.62
CA GLY A 26 -12.68 -11.03 -17.54
C GLY A 26 -12.26 -9.83 -16.70
N PHE A 27 -11.01 -9.79 -16.20
CA PHE A 27 -10.48 -8.64 -15.49
C PHE A 27 -10.33 -7.43 -16.43
N THR A 28 -10.98 -6.32 -16.08
CA THR A 28 -10.82 -5.04 -16.77
C THR A 28 -10.06 -4.09 -15.84
N ASP A 29 -8.88 -3.66 -16.25
CA ASP A 29 -8.11 -2.64 -15.53
C ASP A 29 -8.84 -1.28 -15.59
N ASP A 30 -9.54 -0.96 -14.51
CA ASP A 30 -10.27 0.29 -14.28
C ASP A 30 -9.42 1.35 -13.56
N SER A 31 -8.12 1.12 -13.35
CA SER A 31 -7.26 1.98 -12.53
C SER A 31 -7.14 3.42 -13.00
N THR A 32 -7.43 3.69 -14.27
CA THR A 32 -7.42 5.05 -14.81
C THR A 32 -8.77 5.49 -15.35
N ASP A 33 -9.85 4.77 -14.99
CA ASP A 33 -11.21 5.07 -15.44
C ASP A 33 -11.82 6.20 -14.61
N ASN A 34 -11.26 7.39 -14.76
CA ASN A 34 -11.79 8.63 -14.21
C ASN A 34 -11.61 9.77 -15.20
N THR A 35 -12.27 10.90 -14.93
CA THR A 35 -12.26 12.08 -15.80
C THR A 35 -10.87 12.64 -16.09
N TYR A 36 -9.87 12.34 -15.26
CA TYR A 36 -8.51 12.88 -15.36
C TYR A 36 -7.49 11.86 -15.92
N GLY A 37 -7.85 10.59 -16.04
CA GLY A 37 -6.93 9.51 -16.45
C GLY A 37 -5.82 9.22 -15.44
N TYR A 38 -5.94 9.68 -14.20
CA TYR A 38 -4.99 9.38 -13.13
C TYR A 38 -5.25 8.01 -12.53
N TYR A 39 -4.24 7.41 -11.90
CA TYR A 39 -4.41 6.17 -11.17
C TYR A 39 -5.35 6.39 -9.96
N THR A 40 -6.41 5.59 -9.82
CA THR A 40 -7.38 5.73 -8.73
C THR A 40 -6.89 5.06 -7.45
N ILE A 41 -7.36 5.54 -6.30
CA ILE A 41 -7.16 4.87 -5.01
C ILE A 41 -8.21 3.76 -4.82
N MET A 42 -9.46 4.05 -5.15
CA MET A 42 -10.56 3.08 -5.10
C MET A 42 -10.56 2.19 -6.34
N GLY A 43 -11.01 0.94 -6.19
CA GLY A 43 -11.24 0.00 -7.28
C GLY A 43 -10.57 -1.36 -7.03
N THR A 44 -10.59 -2.20 -8.05
CA THR A 44 -10.14 -3.59 -7.93
C THR A 44 -8.61 -3.67 -8.03
N THR A 45 -7.95 -4.21 -7.01
CA THR A 45 -6.52 -4.54 -7.02
C THR A 45 -6.11 -5.23 -8.33
N THR A 46 -5.07 -4.72 -8.99
CA THR A 46 -4.57 -5.26 -10.28
C THR A 46 -3.34 -6.15 -10.14
N VAL A 47 -2.75 -6.24 -8.95
CA VAL A 47 -1.52 -7.00 -8.68
C VAL A 47 -1.79 -8.23 -7.83
N THR A 48 -0.91 -9.22 -7.94
CA THR A 48 -0.94 -10.46 -7.16
C THR A 48 -0.10 -10.35 -5.89
N LEU A 49 -0.37 -11.24 -4.93
CA LEU A 49 0.46 -11.42 -3.74
C LEU A 49 1.92 -11.71 -4.08
N GLU A 50 2.16 -12.53 -5.12
CA GLU A 50 3.49 -12.88 -5.61
C GLU A 50 4.23 -11.65 -6.13
N GLU A 51 3.60 -10.83 -6.98
CA GLU A 51 4.21 -9.61 -7.51
C GLU A 51 4.58 -8.60 -6.42
N MET A 52 3.73 -8.43 -5.40
CA MET A 52 4.03 -7.57 -4.26
C MET A 52 5.20 -8.10 -3.44
N THR A 53 5.23 -9.42 -3.19
CA THR A 53 6.28 -10.09 -2.41
C THR A 53 7.63 -10.04 -3.13
N ASP A 54 7.67 -10.43 -4.40
CA ASP A 54 8.87 -10.42 -5.24
C ASP A 54 9.50 -9.01 -5.32
N LEU A 55 8.65 -7.98 -5.43
CA LEU A 55 9.10 -6.60 -5.53
C LEU A 55 9.84 -6.12 -4.26
N TYR A 56 9.41 -6.58 -3.08
CA TYR A 56 10.12 -6.32 -1.82
C TYR A 56 11.42 -7.13 -1.76
N GLU A 57 11.39 -8.42 -2.08
CA GLU A 57 12.57 -9.29 -2.02
C GLU A 57 13.69 -8.82 -2.96
N MET A 58 13.34 -8.22 -4.09
CA MET A 58 14.29 -7.56 -5.00
C MET A 58 15.11 -6.45 -4.34
N GLN A 59 14.61 -5.82 -3.28
CA GLN A 59 15.36 -4.81 -2.53
C GLN A 59 16.48 -5.43 -1.69
N ARG A 60 16.41 -6.73 -1.41
CA ARG A 60 17.36 -7.47 -0.55
C ARG A 60 17.49 -6.85 0.85
N ALA A 61 16.42 -6.22 1.31
CA ALA A 61 16.33 -5.67 2.65
C ALA A 61 16.04 -6.80 3.65
N GLU A 62 16.58 -6.68 4.86
CA GLU A 62 16.22 -7.59 5.94
C GLU A 62 14.77 -7.31 6.38
N TYR A 63 13.97 -8.37 6.53
CA TYR A 63 12.60 -8.20 6.99
C TYR A 63 12.58 -7.90 8.50
N PRO A 64 11.95 -6.81 8.95
CA PRO A 64 12.14 -6.34 10.32
C PRO A 64 11.52 -7.27 11.37
N GLN A 65 12.25 -7.52 12.45
CA GLN A 65 11.78 -8.39 13.54
C GLN A 65 10.53 -7.83 14.24
N SER A 66 10.42 -6.51 14.34
CA SER A 66 9.26 -5.81 14.91
C SER A 66 7.96 -6.16 14.18
N LEU A 67 7.97 -6.31 12.86
CA LEU A 67 6.78 -6.67 12.08
C LEU A 67 6.35 -8.12 12.34
N LYS A 68 7.32 -9.02 12.56
CA LYS A 68 7.05 -10.39 13.02
C LYS A 68 6.38 -10.38 14.38
N ASP A 69 6.94 -9.62 15.32
CA ASP A 69 6.38 -9.44 16.66
C ASP A 69 4.98 -8.79 16.61
N GLY A 70 4.74 -7.96 15.59
CA GLY A 70 3.46 -7.33 15.27
C GLY A 70 2.49 -8.20 14.46
N GLY A 71 2.77 -9.49 14.28
CA GLY A 71 1.84 -10.47 13.70
C GLY A 71 1.96 -10.70 12.19
N ALA A 72 2.95 -10.13 11.52
CA ALA A 72 3.30 -10.45 10.14
C ALA A 72 4.67 -11.14 10.11
N GLU A 73 4.70 -12.47 10.17
CA GLU A 73 5.96 -13.25 10.30
C GLU A 73 6.87 -13.08 9.07
N THR A 74 6.27 -12.84 7.91
CA THR A 74 6.96 -12.71 6.62
C THR A 74 6.45 -11.52 5.81
N ILE A 75 7.20 -11.14 4.78
CA ILE A 75 6.74 -10.17 3.78
C ILE A 75 5.45 -10.67 3.07
N GLU A 76 5.31 -11.96 2.83
CA GLU A 76 4.10 -12.54 2.26
C GLU A 76 2.90 -12.30 3.18
N ASP A 77 3.06 -12.47 4.50
CA ASP A 77 2.00 -12.19 5.47
C ASP A 77 1.64 -10.69 5.49
N PHE A 78 2.63 -9.81 5.42
CA PHE A 78 2.40 -8.36 5.32
C PHE A 78 1.60 -7.98 4.07
N CYS A 79 2.01 -8.50 2.90
CA CYS A 79 1.30 -8.27 1.63
C CYS A 79 -0.11 -8.87 1.64
N ARG A 80 -0.30 -10.05 2.26
CA ARG A 80 -1.61 -10.67 2.42
C ARG A 80 -2.54 -9.82 3.29
N ILE A 81 -2.03 -9.26 4.38
CA ILE A 81 -2.80 -8.33 5.23
C ILE A 81 -3.20 -7.08 4.43
N ILE A 82 -2.32 -6.53 3.60
CA ILE A 82 -2.68 -5.41 2.72
C ILE A 82 -3.84 -5.79 1.79
N LEU A 83 -3.75 -6.94 1.11
CA LEU A 83 -4.79 -7.39 0.19
C LEU A 83 -6.15 -7.50 0.88
N GLU A 84 -6.20 -8.16 2.04
CA GLU A 84 -7.43 -8.37 2.81
C GLU A 84 -8.04 -7.05 3.30
N GLU A 85 -7.26 -6.19 3.96
CA GLU A 85 -7.79 -4.92 4.49
C GLU A 85 -8.20 -3.96 3.36
N ALA A 86 -7.48 -3.96 2.24
CA ALA A 86 -7.81 -3.12 1.09
C ALA A 86 -9.07 -3.61 0.37
N GLU A 87 -9.24 -4.93 0.21
CA GLU A 87 -10.44 -5.55 -0.37
C GLU A 87 -11.70 -5.19 0.42
N ASP A 88 -11.66 -5.29 1.76
CA ASP A 88 -12.79 -4.98 2.64
C ASP A 88 -13.32 -3.54 2.47
N GLU A 89 -12.45 -2.61 2.08
CA GLU A 89 -12.79 -1.19 1.92
C GLU A 89 -12.87 -0.73 0.45
N GLY A 90 -12.63 -1.64 -0.51
CA GLY A 90 -12.62 -1.32 -1.95
C GLY A 90 -11.45 -0.44 -2.39
N VAL A 91 -10.36 -0.44 -1.62
CA VAL A 91 -9.12 0.28 -1.92
C VAL A 91 -8.19 -0.64 -2.71
N ARG A 92 -7.44 -0.09 -3.66
CA ARG A 92 -6.41 -0.86 -4.40
C ARG A 92 -5.23 -1.19 -3.51
N ALA A 93 -4.94 -2.48 -3.34
CA ALA A 93 -3.84 -2.97 -2.51
C ALA A 93 -2.47 -2.46 -2.98
N GLU A 94 -2.26 -2.36 -4.30
CA GLU A 94 -1.02 -1.82 -4.87
C GLU A 94 -0.76 -0.39 -4.42
N VAL A 95 -1.80 0.45 -4.25
CA VAL A 95 -1.66 1.84 -3.78
C VAL A 95 -1.24 1.88 -2.31
N VAL A 96 -1.89 1.07 -1.47
CA VAL A 96 -1.54 0.90 -0.05
C VAL A 96 -0.08 0.45 0.07
N TYR A 97 0.30 -0.56 -0.71
CA TYR A 97 1.65 -1.12 -0.72
C TYR A 97 2.70 -0.11 -1.15
N VAL A 98 2.55 0.56 -2.30
CA VAL A 98 3.58 1.49 -2.77
C VAL A 98 3.71 2.70 -1.84
N GLN A 99 2.60 3.15 -1.24
CA GLN A 99 2.66 4.20 -0.23
C GLN A 99 3.42 3.71 1.00
N ALA A 100 3.12 2.51 1.51
CA ALA A 100 3.81 1.95 2.67
C ALA A 100 5.32 1.84 2.43
N MET A 101 5.73 1.33 1.26
CA MET A 101 7.15 1.23 0.91
C MET A 101 7.82 2.60 0.78
N LEU A 102 7.12 3.61 0.24
CA LEU A 102 7.64 4.96 0.12
C LEU A 102 7.84 5.62 1.49
N GLU A 103 6.82 5.60 2.34
CA GLU A 103 6.80 6.27 3.65
C GLU A 103 7.80 5.64 4.63
N THR A 104 7.95 4.32 4.56
CA THR A 104 8.85 3.58 5.47
C THR A 104 10.25 3.38 4.89
N GLY A 105 10.50 3.75 3.64
CA GLY A 105 11.75 3.41 2.97
C GLY A 105 11.96 1.88 2.90
N TRP A 106 10.99 1.17 2.33
CA TRP A 106 10.97 -0.28 2.20
C TRP A 106 11.02 -1.03 3.54
N LEU A 107 10.15 -0.61 4.47
CA LEU A 107 10.04 -1.14 5.82
C LEU A 107 11.30 -0.98 6.67
N GLN A 108 12.23 -0.10 6.28
CA GLN A 108 13.48 0.14 7.03
C GLN A 108 13.42 1.36 7.97
N PHE A 109 12.34 2.14 7.90
CA PHE A 109 12.01 3.28 8.77
C PHE A 109 13.16 4.27 8.97
N GLY A 110 13.71 4.79 7.85
CA GLY A 110 14.84 5.73 7.87
C GLY A 110 14.51 7.18 8.26
N GLY A 111 13.27 7.46 8.67
CA GLY A 111 12.75 8.81 8.98
C GLY A 111 12.40 9.01 10.46
N ASP A 112 11.39 9.83 10.73
CA ASP A 112 10.91 10.11 12.09
C ASP A 112 10.04 8.97 12.67
N ALA A 113 9.47 8.14 11.81
CA ALA A 113 8.71 6.96 12.21
C ALA A 113 9.64 5.81 12.60
N VAL A 114 9.20 4.97 13.55
CA VAL A 114 9.93 3.75 13.94
C VAL A 114 9.03 2.53 13.75
N GLU A 115 9.65 1.38 13.45
CA GLU A 115 8.94 0.15 13.09
C GLU A 115 7.88 -0.28 14.10
N SER A 116 8.17 -0.14 15.40
CA SER A 116 7.28 -0.55 16.50
C SER A 116 5.99 0.27 16.63
N GLN A 117 5.87 1.37 15.86
CA GLN A 117 4.61 2.12 15.77
C GLN A 117 3.60 1.44 14.84
N PHE A 118 4.06 0.54 13.96
CA PHE A 118 3.25 -0.06 12.90
C PHE A 118 2.50 1.01 12.08
N ASN A 119 3.12 2.17 11.88
CA ASN A 119 2.54 3.30 11.16
C ASN A 119 3.18 3.40 9.78
N PHE A 120 2.50 2.83 8.79
CA PHE A 120 3.02 2.68 7.42
C PHE A 120 2.65 3.86 6.51
N SER A 121 1.86 4.82 6.99
CA SER A 121 1.34 5.95 6.20
C SER A 121 1.75 7.32 6.75
N GLY A 122 2.62 7.35 7.75
CA GLY A 122 3.06 8.60 8.37
C GLY A 122 1.95 9.34 9.13
N LEU A 123 0.87 8.65 9.52
CA LEU A 123 -0.27 9.28 10.19
C LEU A 123 0.15 9.96 11.49
N GLY A 124 -0.22 11.23 11.64
CA GLY A 124 0.12 12.03 12.82
C GLY A 124 1.57 12.48 12.90
N THR A 125 2.42 12.18 11.91
CA THR A 125 3.77 12.74 11.85
C THR A 125 3.71 14.22 11.49
N THR A 126 4.46 15.07 12.21
CA THR A 126 4.54 16.52 11.93
C THR A 126 5.92 16.95 11.44
N GLY A 127 6.85 16.01 11.32
CA GLY A 127 8.26 16.26 11.08
C GLY A 127 9.01 16.79 12.31
N GLY A 128 10.34 16.71 12.28
CA GLY A 128 11.21 17.24 13.32
C GLY A 128 11.37 16.32 14.53
N GLY A 129 11.22 15.00 14.32
CA GLY A 129 11.34 13.98 15.36
C GLY A 129 10.09 13.75 16.20
N VAL A 130 8.95 14.37 15.85
CA VAL A 130 7.67 14.09 16.50
C VAL A 130 7.13 12.77 15.97
N GLN A 131 7.06 11.78 16.85
CA GLN A 131 6.49 10.49 16.56
C GLN A 131 5.00 10.62 16.24
N GLY A 132 4.59 9.99 15.14
CA GLY A 132 3.18 9.92 14.73
C GLY A 132 2.37 8.93 15.56
N ASN A 133 1.20 8.57 15.04
CA ASN A 133 0.32 7.56 15.62
C ASN A 133 1.04 6.22 15.76
N SER A 134 0.61 5.41 16.72
CA SER A 134 1.09 4.04 16.92
C SER A 134 -0.09 3.09 17.03
N TYR A 135 0.05 1.92 16.43
CA TYR A 135 -0.98 0.89 16.37
C TYR A 135 -0.50 -0.36 17.13
N PRO A 136 -1.42 -1.22 17.59
CA PRO A 136 -1.04 -2.38 18.40
C PRO A 136 -0.35 -3.50 17.59
N ASP A 137 -0.61 -3.59 16.29
CA ASP A 137 -0.09 -4.63 15.41
C ASP A 137 -0.07 -4.16 13.94
N VAL A 138 0.57 -4.96 13.08
CA VAL A 138 0.73 -4.68 11.65
C VAL A 138 -0.62 -4.52 10.96
N ARG A 139 -1.58 -5.39 11.26
CA ARG A 139 -2.92 -5.35 10.66
C ARG A 139 -3.67 -4.08 10.98
N THR A 140 -3.63 -3.63 12.23
CA THR A 140 -4.30 -2.40 12.66
C THR A 140 -3.64 -1.18 12.03
N GLY A 141 -2.31 -1.19 11.87
CA GLY A 141 -1.57 -0.17 11.14
C GLY A 141 -1.96 -0.06 9.66
N ILE A 142 -2.01 -1.19 8.97
CA ILE A 142 -2.45 -1.27 7.57
C ILE A 142 -3.92 -0.84 7.45
N ARG A 143 -4.80 -1.27 8.36
CA ARG A 143 -6.20 -0.84 8.37
C ARG A 143 -6.31 0.69 8.46
N ALA A 144 -5.55 1.32 9.36
CA ALA A 144 -5.56 2.78 9.48
C ALA A 144 -5.11 3.46 8.18
N GLN A 145 -4.10 2.92 7.49
CA GLN A 145 -3.68 3.40 6.18
C GLN A 145 -4.77 3.25 5.11
N VAL A 146 -5.42 2.09 5.03
CA VAL A 146 -6.52 1.83 4.08
C VAL A 146 -7.67 2.81 4.31
N GLN A 147 -8.09 2.99 5.56
CA GLN A 147 -9.14 3.94 5.93
C GLN A 147 -8.75 5.36 5.53
N HIS A 148 -7.51 5.76 5.80
CA HIS A 148 -7.01 7.08 5.42
C HIS A 148 -7.08 7.33 3.90
N LEU A 149 -6.67 6.34 3.11
CA LEU A 149 -6.75 6.39 1.65
C LEU A 149 -8.20 6.48 1.17
N LYS A 150 -9.11 5.70 1.77
CA LYS A 150 -10.55 5.76 1.46
C LYS A 150 -11.14 7.14 1.77
N ALA A 151 -10.80 7.77 2.90
CA ALA A 151 -11.27 9.11 3.25
C ALA A 151 -10.89 10.18 2.21
N TYR A 152 -9.75 10.00 1.51
CA TYR A 152 -9.34 10.90 0.43
C TYR A 152 -10.04 10.65 -0.90
N ALA A 153 -10.56 9.43 -1.11
CA ALA A 153 -10.97 8.96 -2.43
C ALA A 153 -12.46 8.62 -2.53
N SER A 154 -13.17 8.54 -1.40
CA SER A 154 -14.58 8.15 -1.32
C SER A 154 -15.30 8.88 -0.18
N THR A 155 -16.62 8.93 -0.30
CA THR A 155 -17.54 9.36 0.78
C THR A 155 -18.36 8.20 1.34
N GLU A 156 -18.06 6.97 0.93
CA GLU A 156 -18.72 5.77 1.43
C GLU A 156 -18.30 5.49 2.88
N GLU A 157 -19.20 4.90 3.65
CA GLU A 157 -18.92 4.48 5.02
C GLU A 157 -17.89 3.34 5.05
N LEU A 158 -17.20 3.20 6.19
CA LEU A 158 -16.30 2.07 6.43
C LEU A 158 -17.09 0.77 6.54
N SER A 159 -16.51 -0.30 6.00
CA SER A 159 -17.04 -1.66 6.18
C SER A 159 -16.76 -2.19 7.58
N GLY A 160 -15.67 -1.72 8.21
CA GLY A 160 -15.22 -2.17 9.54
C GLY A 160 -15.14 -1.07 10.60
N ASN A 161 -14.51 -1.41 11.74
CA ASN A 161 -14.27 -0.47 12.82
C ASN A 161 -13.27 0.62 12.39
N CYS A 162 -13.62 1.88 12.62
CA CYS A 162 -12.72 3.01 12.41
C CYS A 162 -11.53 2.98 13.40
N VAL A 163 -10.32 2.99 12.86
CA VAL A 163 -9.05 3.07 13.61
C VAL A 163 -8.19 4.27 13.17
N ASP A 164 -8.44 4.86 11.99
CA ASP A 164 -7.89 6.17 11.63
C ASP A 164 -8.72 7.30 12.25
N SER A 165 -8.12 8.02 13.20
CA SER A 165 -8.71 9.22 13.82
C SER A 165 -9.06 10.36 12.85
N ARG A 166 -8.63 10.28 11.59
CA ARG A 166 -8.84 11.29 10.54
C ARG A 166 -9.82 10.85 9.44
N PHE A 167 -10.47 9.70 9.58
CA PHE A 167 -11.54 9.26 8.68
C PHE A 167 -12.78 10.16 8.78
#